data_AF-K8DYY0-F1
#
_entry.id   AF-K8DYY0-F1
#
_cell.length_a   1.000
_cell.length_b   1.000
_cell.length_c   1.000
_cell.angle_alpha   90.00
_cell.angle_beta   90.00
_cell.angle_gamma   90.00
#
_symmetry.space_group_name_H-M   'P 1'
#
loop_
_entity.id
_entity.type
_entity.pdbx_description
1 polymer ?
#
loop_
_entity_poly.entity_id
_entity_poly.type
_entity_poly.pdbx_seq_one_letter_code
_entity_poly.pdbx_strand_id
1 'polypeptide(L)'
;MLLINVAELAAKENLSYEDMHRALAVLYKLEYNPVAIKFYFDRESFDQLAADKLPGPKMTFCQALLASRMNDHIVKVTDDKLLCDNARTVFGFRAPSEEEVKDHLKYTADWDLAQRCLEVKPKLPLGELKGIMAAPLYKTPVTPDVVFFIVNPYQAYHILNDYIGATKVPTVTSIHTVNSAVCGGAVDCYLQRTAGMKTMCAGSFTSGKTEKGEVNVFIPGEHIAALTKQLLKRSHHYGGGASFIGAGGQEYPGMDVCKKCPMIRFKDVE
;
A
#
# COMPACT_ATOMS: atom_id res chain seq x y z
N MET A 1 7.21 18.12 -13.10
CA MET A 1 7.87 16.84 -12.77
C MET A 1 8.93 17.14 -11.70
N LEU A 2 8.81 16.61 -10.49
CA LEU A 2 9.84 16.81 -9.47
C LEU A 2 11.14 16.19 -10.00
N LEU A 3 12.08 17.02 -10.42
CA LEU A 3 13.43 16.56 -10.76
C LEU A 3 14.06 16.09 -9.46
N ILE A 4 14.32 14.79 -9.35
CA ILE A 4 15.03 14.24 -8.20
C ILE A 4 16.49 14.01 -8.59
N ASN A 5 17.41 14.37 -7.71
CA ASN A 5 18.79 13.98 -7.85
C ASN A 5 18.97 12.58 -7.26
N VAL A 6 18.88 11.56 -8.12
CA VAL A 6 18.99 10.15 -7.70
C VAL A 6 20.34 9.86 -7.05
N ALA A 7 21.42 10.45 -7.56
CA ALA A 7 22.76 10.24 -7.01
C ALA A 7 22.89 10.82 -5.59
N GLU A 8 22.36 12.02 -5.36
CA GLU A 8 22.32 12.63 -4.04
C GLU A 8 21.51 11.79 -3.05
N LEU A 9 20.30 11.35 -3.44
CA LEU A 9 19.48 10.49 -2.58
C LEU A 9 20.13 9.13 -2.30
N ALA A 10 20.80 8.54 -3.29
CA ALA A 10 21.51 7.27 -3.13
C ALA A 10 22.73 7.38 -2.19
N ALA A 11 23.32 8.57 -2.04
CA ALA A 11 24.44 8.82 -1.15
C ALA A 11 24.03 9.04 0.32
N LYS A 12 22.75 9.32 0.60
CA LYS A 12 22.26 9.54 1.97
C LYS A 12 22.28 8.23 2.77
N GLU A 13 22.91 8.28 3.95
CA GLU A 13 22.87 7.17 4.90
C GLU A 13 21.46 6.94 5.43
N ASN A 14 20.75 8.02 5.78
CA ASN A 14 19.37 7.97 6.26
C ASN A 14 18.48 8.80 5.34
N LEU A 15 17.35 8.20 4.93
CA LEU A 15 16.33 8.89 4.14
C LEU A 15 15.23 9.36 5.08
N SER A 16 14.80 10.61 4.91
CA SER A 16 13.54 11.07 5.52
C SER A 16 12.33 10.42 4.82
N TYR A 17 11.15 10.45 5.43
CA TYR A 17 9.95 9.97 4.73
C TYR A 17 9.59 10.82 3.50
N GLU A 18 9.94 12.11 3.51
CA GLU A 18 9.82 12.97 2.32
C GLU A 18 10.77 12.54 1.21
N ASP A 19 12.04 12.26 1.53
CA ASP A 19 13.00 11.70 0.57
C ASP A 19 12.50 10.37 -0.01
N MET A 20 12.00 9.48 0.86
CA MET A 20 11.49 8.19 0.44
C MET A 20 10.28 8.34 -0.48
N HIS A 21 9.29 9.12 -0.06
CA HIS A 21 8.09 9.39 -0.83
C HIS A 21 8.45 9.95 -2.21
N ARG A 22 9.31 10.96 -2.27
CA ARG A 22 9.72 11.61 -3.50
C ARG A 22 10.44 10.64 -4.45
N ALA A 23 11.34 9.80 -3.93
CA ALA A 23 12.01 8.77 -4.72
C ALA A 23 11.01 7.74 -5.28
N LEU A 24 10.13 7.20 -4.43
CA LEU A 24 9.12 6.21 -4.82
C LEU A 24 8.14 6.78 -5.85
N ALA A 25 7.60 7.97 -5.60
CA ALA A 25 6.62 8.63 -6.49
C ALA A 25 7.21 8.87 -7.87
N VAL A 26 8.42 9.43 -7.96
CA VAL A 26 9.04 9.77 -9.24
C VAL A 26 9.55 8.53 -9.97
N LEU A 27 10.26 7.63 -9.28
CA LEU A 27 10.94 6.51 -9.93
C LEU A 27 9.98 5.39 -10.33
N TYR A 28 8.88 5.18 -9.58
CA TYR A 28 7.81 4.28 -10.00
C TYR A 28 6.70 4.98 -10.80
N LYS A 29 6.79 6.30 -11.03
CA LYS A 29 5.74 7.11 -11.69
C LYS A 29 4.37 6.88 -11.03
N LEU A 30 4.31 6.95 -9.70
CA LEU A 30 3.08 6.69 -8.96
C LEU A 30 2.04 7.77 -9.25
N GLU A 31 0.80 7.35 -9.48
CA GLU A 31 -0.34 8.26 -9.65
C GLU A 31 -0.78 8.87 -8.30
N TYR A 32 -0.54 8.14 -7.22
CA TYR A 32 -1.00 8.51 -5.89
C TYR A 32 0.08 8.44 -4.83
N ASN A 33 -0.15 9.14 -3.71
CA ASN A 33 0.71 9.07 -2.55
C ASN A 33 0.75 7.65 -1.95
N PRO A 34 1.93 7.09 -1.67
CA PRO A 34 2.06 6.02 -0.68
C PRO A 34 1.49 6.47 0.66
N VAL A 35 0.70 5.62 1.31
CA VAL A 35 -0.01 5.94 2.56
C VAL A 35 0.62 5.20 3.72
N ALA A 36 1.15 5.95 4.69
CA ALA A 36 1.57 5.45 5.99
C ALA A 36 0.33 5.06 6.82
N ILE A 37 0.34 3.85 7.38
CA ILE A 37 -0.68 3.32 8.29
C ILE A 37 -0.02 3.01 9.63
N LYS A 38 -0.63 3.44 10.73
CA LYS A 38 -0.23 3.11 12.10
C LYS A 38 -1.40 2.53 12.88
N PHE A 39 -1.18 1.41 13.57
CA PHE A 39 -2.09 0.81 14.52
C PHE A 39 -1.75 1.27 15.94
N TYR A 40 -2.76 1.74 16.68
CA TYR A 40 -2.59 2.16 18.08
C TYR A 40 -3.33 1.20 19.00
N PHE A 41 -2.61 0.57 19.91
CA PHE A 41 -3.14 -0.33 20.94
C PHE A 41 -3.25 0.34 22.31
N ASP A 42 -2.63 1.51 22.46
CA ASP A 42 -2.78 2.40 23.60
C ASP A 42 -3.63 3.63 23.21
N ARG A 43 -4.50 4.05 24.13
CA ARG A 43 -5.43 5.16 23.86
C ARG A 43 -4.75 6.51 23.96
N GLU A 44 -3.76 6.64 24.84
CA GLU A 44 -3.08 7.90 25.12
C GLU A 44 -2.29 8.41 23.90
N SER A 45 -1.41 7.59 23.32
CA SER A 45 -0.63 7.98 22.13
C SER A 45 -1.54 8.22 20.94
N PHE A 46 -2.63 7.43 20.81
CA PHE A 46 -3.63 7.70 19.79
C PHE A 46 -4.24 9.08 19.96
N ASP A 47 -4.71 9.44 21.17
CA ASP A 47 -5.38 10.72 21.42
C ASP A 47 -4.43 11.93 21.26
N GLN A 48 -3.15 11.79 21.59
CA GLN A 48 -2.12 12.83 21.41
C GLN A 48 -1.74 13.07 19.94
N LEU A 49 -1.97 12.10 19.05
CA LEU A 49 -1.66 12.24 17.62
C LEU A 49 -2.52 13.34 16.97
N ALA A 50 -1.85 14.36 16.45
CA ALA A 50 -2.47 15.38 15.61
C ALA A 50 -2.96 14.77 14.27
N ALA A 51 -4.19 15.07 13.91
CA ALA A 51 -4.79 14.67 12.64
C ALA A 51 -5.45 15.88 11.97
N ASP A 52 -5.39 15.92 10.63
CA ASP A 52 -6.04 16.95 9.83
C ASP A 52 -7.56 16.76 9.79
N LYS A 53 -8.01 15.48 9.80
CA LYS A 53 -9.41 15.09 9.66
C LYS A 53 -9.79 13.92 10.55
N LEU A 54 -11.04 13.94 10.98
CA LEU A 54 -11.74 12.80 11.56
C LEU A 54 -12.98 12.49 10.71
N PRO A 55 -13.37 11.22 10.56
CA PRO A 55 -14.65 10.87 9.97
C PRO A 55 -15.81 11.57 10.70
N GLY A 56 -16.58 12.39 9.98
CA GLY A 56 -17.83 12.94 10.49
C GLY A 56 -18.86 11.81 10.68
N PRO A 57 -19.45 11.30 9.59
CA PRO A 57 -20.20 10.06 9.59
C PRO A 57 -19.27 8.83 9.57
N LYS A 58 -19.85 7.65 9.77
CA LYS A 58 -19.13 6.39 9.54
C LYS A 58 -18.68 6.28 8.09
N MET A 59 -17.46 5.83 7.86
CA MET A 59 -16.91 5.60 6.52
C MET A 59 -16.11 4.30 6.47
N THR A 60 -15.83 3.82 5.27
CA THR A 60 -14.99 2.63 5.08
C THR A 60 -13.52 2.97 5.35
N PHE A 61 -12.74 1.96 5.74
CA PHE A 61 -11.28 2.11 5.86
C PHE A 61 -10.65 2.60 4.53
N CYS A 62 -11.16 2.09 3.41
CA CYS A 62 -10.71 2.49 2.07
C CYS A 62 -10.93 3.99 1.80
N GLN A 63 -12.04 4.58 2.27
CA GLN A 63 -12.28 6.03 2.16
C GLN A 63 -11.33 6.84 3.04
N ALA A 64 -11.01 6.33 4.24
CA ALA A 64 -10.03 6.99 5.11
C ALA A 64 -8.64 7.01 4.45
N LEU A 65 -8.21 5.88 3.87
CA LEU A 65 -6.94 5.83 3.13
C LEU A 65 -6.97 6.71 1.87
N LEU A 66 -8.11 6.79 1.18
CA LEU A 66 -8.29 7.67 0.03
C LEU A 66 -8.02 9.14 0.38
N ALA A 67 -8.47 9.61 1.54
CA ALA A 67 -8.25 10.98 1.97
C ALA A 67 -6.77 11.30 2.17
N SER A 68 -5.97 10.36 2.65
CA SER A 68 -4.50 10.50 2.71
C SER A 68 -3.86 10.36 1.32
N ARG A 69 -4.36 9.41 0.52
CA ARG A 69 -3.82 9.08 -0.80
C ARG A 69 -3.95 10.24 -1.80
N MET A 70 -5.09 10.94 -1.79
CA MET A 70 -5.47 11.88 -2.86
C MET A 70 -5.71 13.32 -2.37
N ASN A 71 -5.99 13.52 -1.08
CA ASN A 71 -6.30 14.86 -0.53
C ASN A 71 -5.29 15.29 0.54
N ASP A 72 -4.17 14.58 0.65
CA ASP A 72 -3.10 14.88 1.58
C ASP A 72 -3.55 15.00 3.05
N HIS A 73 -4.58 14.28 3.49
CA HIS A 73 -5.03 14.38 4.89
C HIS A 73 -4.37 13.33 5.80
N ILE A 74 -3.94 13.76 6.99
CA ILE A 74 -3.71 12.86 8.12
C ILE A 74 -5.07 12.57 8.76
N VAL A 75 -5.47 11.30 8.78
CA VAL A 75 -6.80 10.85 9.23
C VAL A 75 -6.65 9.87 10.39
N LYS A 76 -7.45 10.06 11.44
CA LYS A 76 -7.64 9.07 12.51
C LYS A 76 -8.98 8.36 12.35
N VAL A 77 -9.00 7.05 12.57
CA VAL A 77 -10.20 6.20 12.49
C VAL A 77 -10.32 5.36 13.76
N THR A 78 -11.52 5.33 14.33
CA THR A 78 -11.92 4.52 15.50
C THR A 78 -13.06 3.58 15.13
N ASP A 79 -13.37 2.59 15.97
CA ASP A 79 -14.44 1.62 15.70
C ASP A 79 -15.80 2.28 15.42
N ASP A 80 -16.18 3.29 16.22
CA ASP A 80 -17.45 3.99 16.09
C ASP A 80 -17.59 4.77 14.77
N LYS A 81 -16.46 5.00 14.08
CA LYS A 81 -16.38 5.67 12.78
C LYS A 81 -16.17 4.74 11.60
N LEU A 82 -15.97 3.44 11.84
CA LEU A 82 -15.74 2.47 10.78
C LEU A 82 -17.06 1.84 10.33
N LEU A 83 -17.37 1.98 9.04
CA LEU A 83 -18.61 1.47 8.44
C LEU A 83 -18.52 0.00 8.05
N CYS A 84 -17.36 -0.44 7.54
CA CYS A 84 -17.22 -1.76 6.93
C CYS A 84 -17.05 -2.85 8.00
N ASP A 85 -18.06 -3.70 8.14
CA ASP A 85 -18.09 -4.78 9.13
C ASP A 85 -16.95 -5.79 8.98
N ASN A 86 -16.53 -6.08 7.74
CA ASN A 86 -15.34 -6.89 7.46
C ASN A 86 -14.07 -6.26 8.02
N ALA A 87 -13.92 -4.93 7.86
CA ALA A 87 -12.77 -4.21 8.38
C ALA A 87 -12.80 -4.18 9.91
N ARG A 88 -13.97 -4.00 10.53
CA ARG A 88 -14.13 -4.05 12.00
C ARG A 88 -13.72 -5.40 12.57
N THR A 89 -14.08 -6.50 11.90
CA THR A 89 -13.67 -7.86 12.28
C THR A 89 -12.16 -8.06 12.12
N VAL A 90 -11.59 -7.67 10.97
CA VAL A 90 -10.15 -7.77 10.69
C VAL A 90 -9.30 -6.94 11.67
N PHE A 91 -9.77 -5.75 12.04
CA PHE A 91 -9.08 -4.90 13.00
C PHE A 91 -9.31 -5.31 14.46
N GLY A 92 -10.06 -6.39 14.72
CA GLY A 92 -10.32 -6.87 16.07
C GLY A 92 -11.24 -5.94 16.87
N PHE A 93 -11.98 -5.03 16.25
CA PHE A 93 -12.95 -4.18 16.96
C PHE A 93 -14.21 -4.95 17.38
N ARG A 94 -14.52 -6.04 16.67
CA ARG A 94 -15.63 -6.94 16.99
C ARG A 94 -15.31 -8.37 16.56
N ALA A 95 -16.01 -9.33 17.16
CA ALA A 95 -15.99 -10.71 16.69
C ALA A 95 -16.80 -10.84 15.37
N PRO A 96 -16.51 -11.85 14.53
CA PRO A 96 -17.37 -12.21 13.40
C PRO A 96 -18.81 -12.46 13.86
N SER A 97 -19.79 -12.09 13.05
CA SER A 97 -21.21 -12.30 13.33
C SER A 97 -21.87 -13.21 12.29
N GLU A 98 -22.96 -13.88 12.64
CA GLU A 98 -23.72 -14.71 11.70
C GLU A 98 -24.21 -13.91 10.48
N GLU A 99 -24.60 -12.64 10.66
CA GLU A 99 -24.97 -11.78 9.52
C GLU A 99 -23.77 -11.53 8.58
N GLU A 100 -22.55 -11.46 9.13
CA GLU A 100 -21.35 -11.34 8.29
C GLU A 100 -21.09 -12.65 7.53
N VAL A 101 -21.32 -13.81 8.15
CA VAL A 101 -21.23 -15.12 7.47
C VAL A 101 -22.23 -15.19 6.32
N LYS A 102 -23.48 -14.81 6.59
CA LYS A 102 -24.56 -14.74 5.59
C LYS A 102 -24.20 -13.84 4.42
N ASP A 103 -23.60 -12.67 4.67
CA ASP A 103 -23.12 -11.76 3.61
C ASP A 103 -22.02 -12.36 2.72
N HIS A 104 -21.27 -13.34 3.23
CA HIS A 104 -20.23 -14.05 2.49
C HIS A 104 -20.76 -15.21 1.65
N LEU A 105 -21.94 -15.75 1.96
CA LEU A 105 -22.55 -16.88 1.22
C LEU A 105 -22.59 -16.64 -0.30
N LYS A 106 -22.80 -15.39 -0.74
CA LYS A 106 -22.83 -15.05 -2.18
C LYS A 106 -21.50 -15.32 -2.92
N TYR A 107 -20.42 -15.55 -2.19
CA TYR A 107 -19.09 -15.85 -2.72
C TYR A 107 -18.60 -17.27 -2.38
N THR A 108 -19.40 -18.06 -1.65
CA THR A 108 -19.02 -19.39 -1.19
C THR A 108 -20.06 -20.43 -1.60
N ALA A 109 -19.67 -21.71 -1.57
CA ALA A 109 -20.57 -22.81 -1.92
C ALA A 109 -21.66 -23.04 -0.86
N ASP A 110 -21.31 -22.85 0.41
CA ASP A 110 -22.16 -23.13 1.57
C ASP A 110 -21.80 -22.25 2.78
N TRP A 111 -22.56 -22.43 3.86
CA TRP A 111 -22.41 -21.72 5.13
C TRP A 111 -21.09 -22.03 5.83
N ASP A 112 -20.70 -23.30 5.87
CA ASP A 112 -19.47 -23.73 6.55
C ASP A 112 -18.23 -23.13 5.90
N LEU A 113 -18.21 -23.04 4.56
CA LEU A 113 -17.16 -22.35 3.83
C LEU A 113 -17.20 -20.83 4.07
N ALA A 114 -18.39 -20.21 4.11
CA ALA A 114 -18.51 -18.79 4.44
C ALA A 114 -17.92 -18.48 5.83
N GLN A 115 -18.21 -19.31 6.82
CA GLN A 115 -17.68 -19.18 8.18
C GLN A 115 -16.16 -19.36 8.19
N ARG A 116 -15.64 -20.43 7.56
CA ARG A 116 -14.19 -20.64 7.45
C ARG A 116 -13.49 -19.49 6.74
N CYS A 117 -14.10 -18.91 5.70
CA CYS A 117 -13.56 -17.73 5.02
C CYS A 117 -13.42 -16.51 5.93
N LEU A 118 -14.27 -16.34 6.96
CA LEU A 118 -14.10 -15.31 7.99
C LEU A 118 -13.04 -15.69 9.01
N GLU A 119 -12.96 -16.96 9.37
CA GLU A 119 -12.03 -17.48 10.37
C GLU A 119 -10.57 -17.34 9.94
N VAL A 120 -10.27 -17.62 8.66
CA VAL A 120 -8.90 -17.55 8.11
C VAL A 120 -8.42 -16.13 7.80
N LYS A 121 -9.29 -15.11 7.91
CA LYS A 121 -8.86 -13.73 7.69
C LYS A 121 -7.77 -13.35 8.70
N PRO A 122 -6.75 -12.59 8.27
CA PRO A 122 -5.80 -11.97 9.19
C PRO A 122 -6.57 -11.03 10.12
N LYS A 123 -6.37 -11.18 11.43
CA LYS A 123 -7.11 -10.45 12.47
C LYS A 123 -6.15 -9.92 13.53
N LEU A 124 -6.32 -8.67 13.91
CA LEU A 124 -5.70 -8.14 15.13
C LEU A 124 -6.41 -8.72 16.37
N PRO A 125 -5.74 -8.71 17.55
CA PRO A 125 -6.36 -9.17 18.79
C PRO A 125 -7.68 -8.43 19.10
N LEU A 126 -8.67 -9.19 19.55
CA LEU A 126 -10.02 -8.69 19.81
C LEU A 126 -10.03 -7.67 20.97
N GLY A 127 -10.56 -6.47 20.73
CA GLY A 127 -10.73 -5.41 21.73
C GLY A 127 -9.46 -4.62 22.06
N GLU A 128 -8.30 -4.98 21.50
CA GLU A 128 -7.03 -4.34 21.85
C GLU A 128 -6.78 -3.06 21.05
N LEU A 129 -7.10 -3.04 19.75
CA LEU A 129 -6.90 -1.85 18.92
C LEU A 129 -7.77 -0.68 19.39
N LYS A 130 -7.18 0.51 19.55
CA LYS A 130 -7.85 1.75 19.99
C LYS A 130 -8.11 2.71 18.84
N GLY A 131 -7.28 2.65 17.80
CA GLY A 131 -7.48 3.45 16.61
C GLY A 131 -6.41 3.22 15.55
N ILE A 132 -6.65 3.82 14.39
CA ILE A 132 -5.78 3.72 13.21
C ILE A 132 -5.49 5.13 12.72
N MET A 133 -4.24 5.38 12.32
CA MET A 133 -3.89 6.57 11.56
C MET A 133 -3.57 6.20 10.11
N ALA A 134 -4.00 7.05 9.19
CA ALA A 134 -3.56 7.08 7.80
C ALA A 134 -2.98 8.47 7.47
N ALA A 135 -1.83 8.51 6.80
CA ALA A 135 -1.18 9.75 6.37
C ALA A 135 -0.46 9.55 5.03
N PRO A 136 -0.31 10.59 4.19
CA PRO A 136 0.65 10.54 3.10
C PRO A 136 2.06 10.28 3.67
N LEU A 137 2.82 9.38 3.06
CA LEU A 137 4.12 8.98 3.58
C LEU A 137 5.04 10.20 3.83
N TYR A 138 5.10 11.17 2.92
CA TYR A 138 6.02 12.32 3.04
C TYR A 138 5.82 13.17 4.30
N LYS A 139 4.63 13.13 4.90
CA LYS A 139 4.29 13.92 6.09
C LYS A 139 3.76 13.09 7.25
N THR A 140 4.03 11.78 7.26
CA THR A 140 3.67 10.95 8.42
C THR A 140 4.41 11.47 9.67
N PRO A 141 3.71 11.76 10.77
CA PRO A 141 4.35 12.26 12.00
C PRO A 141 4.96 11.15 12.86
N VAL A 142 4.74 9.90 12.49
CA VAL A 142 5.14 8.71 13.25
C VAL A 142 5.72 7.65 12.33
N THR A 143 6.47 6.71 12.91
CA THR A 143 6.91 5.50 12.22
C THR A 143 5.72 4.62 11.86
N PRO A 144 5.40 4.42 10.57
CA PRO A 144 4.28 3.59 10.17
C PRO A 144 4.54 2.12 10.48
N ASP A 145 3.46 1.37 10.69
CA ASP A 145 3.51 -0.09 10.75
C ASP A 145 3.44 -0.70 9.36
N VAL A 146 2.68 -0.07 8.46
CA VAL A 146 2.51 -0.48 7.05
C VAL A 146 2.54 0.74 6.16
N VAL A 147 3.16 0.63 4.99
CA VAL A 147 3.03 1.59 3.89
C VAL A 147 2.20 0.93 2.79
N PHE A 148 1.07 1.54 2.49
CA PHE A 148 0.07 1.08 1.53
C PHE A 148 0.19 1.84 0.21
N PHE A 149 0.04 1.10 -0.89
CA PHE A 149 0.10 1.61 -2.25
C PHE A 149 -1.11 1.13 -3.03
N ILE A 150 -1.66 2.02 -3.87
CA ILE A 150 -2.53 1.66 -4.98
C ILE A 150 -1.77 1.97 -6.25
N VAL A 151 -1.52 0.94 -7.06
CA VAL A 151 -0.62 0.98 -8.22
C VAL A 151 -1.11 0.05 -9.31
N ASN A 152 -0.63 0.20 -10.54
CA ASN A 152 -0.89 -0.80 -11.57
C ASN A 152 -0.04 -2.08 -11.37
N PRO A 153 -0.40 -3.23 -11.99
CA PRO A 153 0.35 -4.47 -11.86
C PRO A 153 1.84 -4.36 -12.23
N TYR A 154 2.20 -3.50 -13.19
CA TYR A 154 3.59 -3.34 -13.58
C TYR A 154 4.40 -2.61 -12.51
N GLN A 155 3.82 -1.58 -11.88
CA GLN A 155 4.40 -0.90 -10.72
C GLN A 155 4.53 -1.85 -9.53
N ALA A 156 3.49 -2.64 -9.24
CA ALA A 156 3.54 -3.66 -8.19
C ALA A 156 4.69 -4.65 -8.41
N TYR A 157 4.91 -5.11 -9.64
CA TYR A 157 6.04 -5.98 -9.99
C TYR A 157 7.40 -5.35 -9.61
N HIS A 158 7.62 -4.08 -9.98
CA HIS A 158 8.89 -3.41 -9.66
C HIS A 158 9.06 -3.19 -8.15
N ILE A 159 8.00 -2.77 -7.46
CA ILE A 159 7.99 -2.56 -6.00
C ILE A 159 8.32 -3.87 -5.27
N LEU A 160 7.68 -4.98 -5.63
CA LEU A 160 7.91 -6.27 -4.98
C LEU A 160 9.31 -6.83 -5.30
N ASN A 161 9.83 -6.62 -6.51
CA ASN A 161 11.21 -7.00 -6.83
C ASN A 161 12.25 -6.20 -6.04
N ASP A 162 12.02 -4.89 -5.87
CA ASP A 162 12.88 -4.08 -5.01
C ASP A 162 12.76 -4.47 -3.54
N TYR A 163 11.56 -4.82 -3.08
CA TYR A 163 11.37 -5.37 -1.74
C TYR A 163 12.17 -6.65 -1.54
N ILE A 164 12.01 -7.64 -2.43
CA ILE A 164 12.74 -8.93 -2.42
C ILE A 164 14.25 -8.68 -2.38
N GLY A 165 14.76 -7.80 -3.25
CA GLY A 165 16.18 -7.45 -3.29
C GLY A 165 16.65 -6.74 -2.02
N ALA A 166 15.84 -5.86 -1.45
CA ALA A 166 16.16 -5.11 -0.23
C ALA A 166 16.20 -5.99 1.01
N THR A 167 15.25 -6.92 1.14
CA THR A 167 15.13 -7.80 2.31
C THR A 167 15.85 -9.13 2.15
N LYS A 168 16.46 -9.38 0.98
CA LYS A 168 17.24 -10.59 0.65
C LYS A 168 16.44 -11.88 0.83
N VAL A 169 15.13 -11.82 0.58
CA VAL A 169 14.25 -12.99 0.53
C VAL A 169 14.09 -13.44 -0.92
N PRO A 170 13.94 -14.74 -1.22
CA PRO A 170 13.80 -15.21 -2.60
C PRO A 170 12.41 -14.98 -3.19
N THR A 171 11.38 -14.89 -2.34
CA THR A 171 9.97 -14.77 -2.74
C THR A 171 9.16 -13.99 -1.69
N VAL A 172 7.99 -13.51 -2.11
CA VAL A 172 6.95 -12.94 -1.24
C VAL A 172 5.66 -13.72 -1.47
N THR A 173 5.04 -14.19 -0.40
CA THR A 173 3.74 -14.86 -0.47
C THR A 173 2.65 -13.84 -0.14
N SER A 174 1.59 -13.84 -0.95
CA SER A 174 0.39 -13.03 -0.68
C SER A 174 -0.80 -13.95 -0.46
N ILE A 175 -1.64 -13.61 0.51
CA ILE A 175 -2.93 -14.29 0.71
C ILE A 175 -4.05 -13.52 0.00
N HIS A 176 -4.98 -14.24 -0.61
CA HIS A 176 -6.18 -13.65 -1.19
C HIS A 176 -7.41 -14.11 -0.41
N THR A 177 -8.20 -13.16 0.07
CA THR A 177 -9.39 -13.42 0.90
C THR A 177 -10.65 -12.97 0.19
N VAL A 178 -11.77 -13.66 0.46
CA VAL A 178 -13.09 -13.15 0.09
C VAL A 178 -13.31 -11.84 0.85
N ASN A 179 -13.44 -10.74 0.10
CA ASN A 179 -13.43 -9.37 0.64
C ASN A 179 -12.16 -9.05 1.47
N SER A 180 -12.18 -7.93 2.18
CA SER A 180 -11.09 -7.53 3.09
C SER A 180 -9.73 -7.32 2.43
N ALA A 181 -9.68 -6.90 1.16
CA ALA A 181 -8.42 -6.69 0.45
C ALA A 181 -7.51 -5.66 1.16
N VAL A 182 -8.01 -4.47 1.47
CA VAL A 182 -7.18 -3.40 2.06
C VAL A 182 -6.97 -3.58 3.55
N CYS A 183 -8.05 -3.72 4.34
CA CYS A 183 -7.93 -3.94 5.78
C CYS A 183 -7.16 -5.23 6.09
N GLY A 184 -7.51 -6.33 5.44
CA GLY A 184 -6.86 -7.62 5.65
C GLY A 184 -5.44 -7.64 5.11
N GLY A 185 -5.15 -6.93 4.02
CA GLY A 185 -3.76 -6.79 3.54
C GLY A 185 -2.88 -5.99 4.49
N ALA A 186 -3.41 -4.90 5.07
CA ALA A 186 -2.68 -4.13 6.07
C ALA A 186 -2.41 -4.95 7.35
N VAL A 187 -3.42 -5.67 7.86
CA VAL A 187 -3.24 -6.52 9.05
C VAL A 187 -2.29 -7.69 8.78
N ASP A 188 -2.42 -8.37 7.63
CA ASP A 188 -1.51 -9.45 7.25
C ASP A 188 -0.05 -8.97 7.16
N CYS A 189 0.18 -7.84 6.48
CA CYS A 189 1.49 -7.22 6.35
C CYS A 189 2.10 -6.89 7.72
N TYR A 190 1.30 -6.34 8.64
CA TYR A 190 1.71 -6.02 10.00
C TYR A 190 2.08 -7.28 10.80
N LEU A 191 1.22 -8.31 10.79
CA LEU A 191 1.41 -9.52 11.57
C LEU A 191 2.58 -10.37 11.05
N GLN A 192 2.65 -10.56 9.73
CA GLN A 192 3.66 -11.40 9.10
C GLN A 192 4.99 -10.68 8.86
N ARG A 193 5.02 -9.35 9.03
CA ARG A 193 6.19 -8.49 8.78
C ARG A 193 6.79 -8.72 7.40
N THR A 194 5.94 -8.98 6.42
CA THR A 194 6.33 -9.19 5.02
C THR A 194 5.44 -8.39 4.08
N ALA A 195 5.94 -8.13 2.88
CA ALA A 195 5.17 -7.46 1.85
C ALA A 195 4.02 -8.35 1.36
N GLY A 196 3.02 -7.75 0.73
CA GLY A 196 1.95 -8.48 0.10
C GLY A 196 1.27 -7.67 -1.01
N MET A 197 0.58 -8.38 -1.90
CA MET A 197 -0.23 -7.79 -2.96
C MET A 197 -1.62 -8.42 -2.96
N LYS A 198 -2.65 -7.58 -3.10
CA LYS A 198 -4.03 -8.05 -3.24
C LYS A 198 -4.74 -7.32 -4.37
N THR A 199 -5.60 -8.04 -5.10
CA THR A 199 -6.57 -7.42 -6.01
C THR A 199 -7.66 -6.70 -5.20
N MET A 200 -8.59 -6.05 -5.90
CA MET A 200 -9.60 -5.22 -5.27
C MET A 200 -10.74 -6.05 -4.68
N CYS A 201 -11.17 -5.72 -3.45
CA CYS A 201 -12.50 -6.08 -2.97
C CYS A 201 -13.51 -4.96 -3.32
N ALA A 202 -14.81 -5.23 -3.16
CA ALA A 202 -15.87 -4.27 -3.46
C ALA A 202 -15.63 -2.89 -2.80
N GLY A 203 -15.33 -2.86 -1.50
CA GLY A 203 -15.08 -1.60 -0.78
C GLY A 203 -13.84 -0.86 -1.26
N SER A 204 -12.79 -1.57 -1.66
CA SER A 204 -11.59 -0.93 -2.18
C SER A 204 -11.80 -0.36 -3.57
N PHE A 205 -12.52 -1.07 -4.44
CA PHE A 205 -12.86 -0.59 -5.78
C PHE A 205 -13.79 0.63 -5.70
N THR A 206 -14.95 0.49 -5.06
CA THR A 206 -15.98 1.55 -5.05
C THR A 206 -15.68 2.68 -4.08
N SER A 207 -15.44 2.35 -2.81
CA SER A 207 -15.29 3.35 -1.74
C SER A 207 -13.88 3.92 -1.71
N GLY A 208 -12.89 3.09 -2.00
CA GLY A 208 -11.49 3.48 -2.15
C GLY A 208 -11.14 4.10 -3.51
N LYS A 209 -12.11 4.23 -4.43
CA LYS A 209 -11.92 4.75 -5.81
C LYS A 209 -10.65 4.21 -6.46
N THR A 210 -10.59 2.89 -6.58
CA THR A 210 -9.52 2.20 -7.29
C THR A 210 -10.00 1.84 -8.68
N GLU A 211 -9.15 2.01 -9.68
CA GLU A 211 -9.50 1.73 -11.08
C GLU A 211 -9.28 0.26 -11.45
N LYS A 212 -9.87 -0.19 -12.57
CA LYS A 212 -9.85 -1.61 -13.01
C LYS A 212 -8.44 -2.17 -13.22
N GLY A 213 -7.48 -1.30 -13.52
CA GLY A 213 -6.09 -1.67 -13.77
C GLY A 213 -5.19 -1.53 -12.55
N GLU A 214 -5.74 -1.35 -11.35
CA GLU A 214 -4.97 -1.09 -10.13
C GLU A 214 -5.05 -2.28 -9.15
N VAL A 215 -4.02 -2.41 -8.33
CA VAL A 215 -3.84 -3.42 -7.28
C VAL A 215 -3.34 -2.76 -5.99
N ASN A 216 -3.53 -3.46 -4.88
CA ASN A 216 -3.10 -3.05 -3.55
C ASN A 216 -1.74 -3.67 -3.23
N VAL A 217 -0.76 -2.88 -2.82
CA VAL A 217 0.54 -3.36 -2.31
C VAL A 217 0.75 -2.84 -0.90
N PHE A 218 1.28 -3.71 -0.04
CA PHE A 218 1.56 -3.44 1.37
C PHE A 218 3.02 -3.75 1.66
N ILE A 219 3.72 -2.81 2.28
CA ILE A 219 5.12 -2.95 2.68
C ILE A 219 5.20 -2.69 4.19
N PRO A 220 5.88 -3.53 4.99
CA PRO A 220 6.12 -3.22 6.40
C PRO A 220 6.82 -1.88 6.55
N GLY A 221 6.36 -1.03 7.45
CA GLY A 221 6.85 0.35 7.57
C GLY A 221 8.34 0.43 7.89
N GLU A 222 8.88 -0.52 8.65
CA GLU A 222 10.32 -0.65 8.91
C GLU A 222 11.14 -1.05 7.67
N HIS A 223 10.54 -1.63 6.64
CA HIS A 223 11.22 -2.06 5.41
C HIS A 223 11.21 -1.00 4.31
N ILE A 224 10.42 0.08 4.45
CA ILE A 224 10.25 1.08 3.37
C ILE A 224 11.54 1.81 3.01
N ALA A 225 12.40 2.08 4.00
CA ALA A 225 13.70 2.70 3.78
C ALA A 225 14.64 1.79 2.98
N ALA A 226 14.67 0.49 3.30
CA ALA A 226 15.48 -0.49 2.60
C ALA A 226 15.00 -0.68 1.15
N LEU A 227 13.69 -0.78 0.94
CA LEU A 227 13.07 -0.82 -0.39
C LEU A 227 13.47 0.41 -1.22
N THR A 228 13.37 1.60 -0.63
CA THR A 228 13.69 2.83 -1.35
C THR A 228 15.18 2.93 -1.69
N LYS A 229 16.06 2.51 -0.78
CA LYS A 229 17.51 2.42 -1.05
C LYS A 229 17.82 1.43 -2.17
N GLN A 230 17.13 0.30 -2.23
CA GLN A 230 17.30 -0.67 -3.30
C GLN A 230 16.86 -0.10 -4.66
N LEU A 231 15.73 0.62 -4.70
CA LEU A 231 15.28 1.33 -5.89
C LEU A 231 16.28 2.40 -6.35
N LEU A 232 16.81 3.20 -5.42
CA LEU A 232 17.82 4.23 -5.67
C LEU A 232 19.12 3.60 -6.20
N LYS A 233 19.59 2.50 -5.57
CA LYS A 233 20.75 1.73 -6.02
C LYS A 233 20.54 1.21 -7.45
N ARG A 234 19.37 0.63 -7.75
CA ARG A 234 19.05 0.12 -9.09
C ARG A 234 19.00 1.23 -10.14
N SER A 235 18.51 2.39 -9.74
CA SER A 235 18.39 3.57 -10.59
C SER A 235 19.74 4.24 -10.85
N HIS A 236 20.58 4.37 -9.82
CA HIS A 236 21.87 5.06 -9.91
C HIS A 236 22.99 4.15 -10.45
N HIS A 237 23.21 2.99 -9.83
CA HIS A 237 24.41 2.18 -10.08
C HIS A 237 24.29 1.33 -11.35
N TYR A 238 23.12 0.72 -11.58
CA TYR A 238 22.90 -0.14 -12.74
C TYR A 238 22.35 0.62 -13.96
N GLY A 239 22.12 1.94 -13.84
CA GLY A 239 21.60 2.80 -14.90
C GLY A 239 20.23 2.37 -15.45
N GLY A 240 19.49 1.56 -14.67
CA GLY A 240 18.41 0.75 -15.20
C GLY A 240 17.27 0.56 -14.22
N GLY A 241 16.96 1.56 -13.37
CA GLY A 241 15.99 1.61 -12.25
C GLY A 241 14.66 0.85 -12.39
N ALA A 242 13.51 1.47 -12.11
CA ALA A 242 12.21 0.89 -12.49
C ALA A 242 11.93 1.18 -13.98
N SER A 243 11.24 0.28 -14.69
CA SER A 243 11.11 0.36 -16.16
C SER A 243 10.19 1.45 -16.70
N PHE A 244 9.66 2.29 -15.82
CA PHE A 244 8.90 3.48 -16.17
C PHE A 244 9.77 4.65 -16.66
N ILE A 245 11.08 4.55 -16.45
CA ILE A 245 12.06 5.53 -16.91
C ILE A 245 12.74 4.91 -18.12
N GLY A 246 12.27 5.31 -19.32
CA GLY A 246 12.79 4.82 -20.59
C GLY A 246 14.30 5.05 -20.74
N ALA A 247 14.93 4.28 -21.63
CA ALA A 247 16.33 4.46 -21.97
C ALA A 247 16.42 5.40 -23.17
N GLY A 248 16.71 6.68 -22.91
CA GLY A 248 16.76 7.71 -23.96
C GLY A 248 15.72 8.82 -23.82
N GLY A 249 15.02 8.90 -22.68
CA GLY A 249 14.19 10.05 -22.34
C GLY A 249 12.77 10.02 -22.89
N GLN A 250 12.30 8.90 -23.46
CA GLN A 250 10.86 8.72 -23.70
C GLN A 250 10.14 8.44 -22.38
N GLU A 251 9.03 9.15 -22.13
CA GLU A 251 8.19 8.89 -20.97
C GLU A 251 7.35 7.62 -21.14
N TYR A 252 7.13 6.88 -20.05
CA TYR A 252 6.23 5.73 -20.02
C TYR A 252 4.83 6.07 -20.59
N PRO A 253 4.20 5.19 -21.40
CA PRO A 253 4.67 3.84 -21.76
C PRO A 253 5.85 3.81 -22.73
N GLY A 254 6.14 4.90 -23.47
CA GLY A 254 7.24 5.00 -24.43
C GLY A 254 7.23 3.89 -25.48
N MET A 255 8.22 3.88 -26.37
CA MET A 255 8.49 2.74 -27.25
C MET A 255 9.49 1.75 -26.63
N ASP A 256 9.99 2.05 -25.43
CA ASP A 256 11.01 1.26 -24.73
C ASP A 256 10.38 0.04 -24.06
N VAL A 257 9.99 -0.95 -24.86
CA VAL A 257 9.50 -2.26 -24.39
C VAL A 257 10.57 -3.00 -23.56
N CYS A 258 11.85 -2.61 -23.69
CA CYS A 258 12.94 -3.06 -22.85
C CYS A 258 14.08 -2.03 -22.86
N LYS A 259 14.59 -1.66 -21.68
CA LYS A 259 15.59 -0.59 -21.43
C LYS A 259 16.87 -0.62 -22.26
N LYS A 260 17.12 -1.69 -23.00
CA LYS A 260 18.31 -1.83 -23.84
C LYS A 260 18.02 -2.61 -25.11
N CYS A 261 16.78 -2.67 -25.60
CA CYS A 261 16.50 -3.40 -26.84
C CYS A 261 17.14 -2.61 -28.01
N PRO A 262 18.24 -3.08 -28.60
CA PRO A 262 18.89 -2.36 -29.70
C PRO A 262 18.03 -2.35 -30.97
N MET A 263 16.91 -3.09 -30.97
CA MET A 263 16.02 -3.32 -32.10
C MET A 263 14.95 -2.23 -32.29
N ILE A 264 14.71 -1.37 -31.28
CA ILE A 264 13.72 -0.29 -31.38
C ILE A 264 14.46 1.03 -31.60
N ARG A 265 14.97 1.22 -32.82
CA ARG A 265 15.58 2.49 -33.25
C ARG A 265 14.88 2.95 -34.52
N PHE A 266 14.15 4.04 -34.41
CA PHE A 266 13.59 4.73 -35.58
C PHE A 266 14.68 5.64 -36.16
N LYS A 267 14.79 5.69 -37.48
CA LYS A 267 15.55 6.71 -38.20
C LYS A 267 14.55 7.72 -38.75
N ASP A 268 14.92 8.99 -38.78
CA ASP A 268 14.14 9.98 -39.50
C ASP A 268 14.04 9.56 -40.97
N VAL A 269 12.87 9.81 -41.57
CA VAL A 269 12.68 9.62 -43.00
C VAL A 269 13.41 10.77 -43.70
N GLU A 270 14.28 10.44 -44.67
CA GLU A 270 14.95 11.42 -45.54
C GLU A 270 13.95 12.24 -46.38
#